data_AF-A0A1J5P8K7-F1
#
_entry.id   AF-A0A1J5P8K7-F1
#
_cell.length_a   1.000
_cell.length_b   1.000
_cell.length_c   1.000
_cell.angle_alpha   90.00
_cell.angle_beta   90.00
_cell.angle_gamma   90.00
#
_symmetry.space_group_name_H-M   'P 1'
#
loop_
_entity.id
_entity.type
_entity.pdbx_description
1 polymer ?
#
loop_
_entity_poly.entity_id
_entity_poly.type
_entity_poly.pdbx_seq_one_letter_code
_entity_poly.pdbx_strand_id
1 'polypeptide(L)' 'MADVNDYMPLSTDWNRERLEKLKALFPDLFTNEGQLNIDELKKVIDPQSVTETERYEFRWFGKSAAKRNAF' A
#
# COMPACT_ATOMS: atom_id res chain seq x y z
N MET A 1 35.70 -8.01 12.77
CA MET A 1 35.29 -8.31 11.38
C MET A 1 34.80 -7.01 10.80
N ALA A 2 35.50 -6.44 9.82
CA ALA A 2 35.06 -5.20 9.17
C ALA A 2 33.84 -5.51 8.29
N ASP A 3 32.75 -4.77 8.50
CA ASP A 3 31.54 -4.86 7.69
C ASP A 3 31.82 -4.30 6.29
N VAL A 4 31.29 -4.94 5.25
CA VAL A 4 31.56 -4.60 3.84
C VAL A 4 31.17 -3.15 3.50
N ASN A 5 30.30 -2.51 4.30
CA ASN A 5 29.96 -1.09 4.16
C ASN A 5 31.10 -0.11 4.49
N ASP A 6 32.18 -0.54 5.15
CA ASP A 6 33.28 0.36 5.57
C ASP A 6 34.16 0.80 4.39
N TYR A 7 34.13 0.06 3.27
CA TYR A 7 34.99 0.28 2.09
C TYR A 7 34.26 0.87 0.88
N MET A 8 32.94 1.08 0.96
CA MET A 8 32.18 1.75 -0.09
C MET A 8 31.96 3.20 0.30
N PRO A 9 32.10 4.18 -0.62
CA PRO A 9 31.58 5.52 -0.37
C PRO A 9 30.07 5.38 -0.23
N LEU A 10 29.59 5.33 1.01
CA LEU A 10 28.19 5.19 1.38
C LEU A 10 27.45 6.40 0.83
N SER A 11 26.92 6.26 -0.39
CA SER A 11 25.93 7.20 -0.92
C SER A 11 24.82 7.28 0.11
N THR A 12 24.56 8.48 0.63
CA THR A 12 23.56 8.68 1.67
C THR A 12 22.22 8.12 1.19
N ASP A 13 21.67 7.16 1.93
CA ASP A 13 20.35 6.62 1.62
C ASP A 13 19.29 7.65 2.00
N TRP A 14 18.90 8.45 1.00
CA TRP A 14 17.88 9.47 1.13
C TRP A 14 16.45 8.90 1.13
N ASN A 15 16.24 7.59 1.01
CA ASN A 15 14.89 7.03 0.89
C ASN A 15 14.03 7.33 2.11
N ARG A 16 14.62 7.31 3.31
CA ARG A 16 13.90 7.69 4.52
C ARG A 16 13.38 9.12 4.45
N GLU A 17 14.23 10.07 4.06
CA GLU A 17 13.81 11.48 3.94
C GLU A 17 12.82 11.71 2.81
N ARG A 18 12.95 10.98 1.71
CA ARG A 18 11.99 11.03 0.60
C ARG A 18 10.62 10.51 1.03
N LEU A 19 10.57 9.42 1.80
CA LEU A 19 9.33 8.86 2.35
C LEU A 19 8.66 9.83 3.32
N GLU A 20 9.42 10.47 4.22
CA GLU A 20 8.87 11.46 5.14
C GLU A 20 8.30 12.69 4.39
N LYS A 21 9.01 13.19 3.37
CA LYS A 21 8.49 14.27 2.52
C LYS A 21 7.23 13.85 1.76
N LEU A 22 7.20 12.62 1.24
CA LEU A 22 6.03 12.10 0.54
C LEU A 22 4.82 12.02 1.48
N LYS A 23 5.01 11.55 2.72
CA LYS A 23 3.96 11.47 3.74
C LYS A 23 3.44 12.83 4.17
N ALA A 24 4.30 13.84 4.23
CA ALA A 24 3.90 15.21 4.53
C ALA A 24 3.05 15.85 3.41
N LEU A 25 3.34 15.53 2.15
CA LEU A 25 2.65 16.10 0.99
C LEU A 25 1.36 15.33 0.62
N PHE A 26 1.36 14.01 0.77
CA PHE A 26 0.28 13.12 0.35
C PHE A 26 -0.04 12.10 1.47
N PRO A 27 -0.63 12.54 2.58
CA PRO A 27 -0.93 11.67 3.72
C PRO A 27 -1.96 10.58 3.39
N ASP A 28 -2.85 10.85 2.43
CA ASP A 28 -3.87 9.93 1.89
C ASP A 28 -3.29 8.68 1.21
N LEU A 29 -2.05 8.76 0.73
CA LEU A 29 -1.34 7.61 0.15
C LEU A 29 -0.86 6.60 1.20
N PHE A 30 -1.01 6.90 2.49
CA PHE A 30 -0.54 6.05 3.57
C PHE A 30 -1.71 5.40 4.31
N THR A 31 -1.54 4.16 4.73
CA THR A 31 -2.49 3.47 5.59
C THR A 31 -2.47 4.09 6.99
N ASN A 32 -3.50 3.78 7.80
CA ASN A 32 -3.54 4.20 9.22
C ASN A 32 -2.33 3.68 10.03
N GLU A 33 -1.67 2.61 9.58
CA GLU A 33 -0.47 2.05 10.18
C GLU A 33 0.82 2.72 9.67
N GLY A 34 0.69 3.72 8.79
CA GLY A 34 1.79 4.54 8.28
C GLY A 34 2.57 3.90 7.13
N GLN A 35 2.06 2.84 6.51
CA GLN A 35 2.67 2.18 5.36
C GLN A 35 2.17 2.79 4.05
N LEU A 36 3.03 2.87 3.03
CA LEU A 36 2.65 3.39 1.71
C LEU A 36 1.68 2.43 1.01
N ASN A 37 0.52 2.94 0.61
CA ASN A 37 -0.47 2.21 -0.18
C ASN A 37 -0.14 2.36 -1.67
N ILE A 38 0.33 1.27 -2.27
CA ILE A 38 0.75 1.23 -3.68
C ILE A 38 -0.43 1.44 -4.62
N ASP A 39 -1.63 0.98 -4.25
CA ASP A 39 -2.81 1.11 -5.10
C ASP A 39 -3.29 2.56 -5.15
N GLU A 40 -3.29 3.26 -4.01
CA GLU A 40 -3.58 4.71 -3.97
C GLU A 40 -2.52 5.51 -4.74
N LEU A 41 -1.24 5.14 -4.64
CA LEU A 41 -0.18 5.78 -5.42
C LEU A 41 -0.40 5.60 -6.94
N LYS A 42 -0.79 4.40 -7.37
CA LYS A 42 -1.11 4.14 -8.78
C LYS A 42 -2.30 4.98 -9.26
N LYS A 43 -3.35 5.14 -8.43
CA LYS A 43 -4.51 5.99 -8.75
C LYS A 43 -4.09 7.43 -9.00
N VAL A 44 -3.16 7.97 -8.21
CA VAL A 44 -2.64 9.34 -8.39
C VAL A 44 -1.82 9.49 -9.67
N ILE A 45 -1.00 8.50 -10.01
CA ILE A 45 -0.10 8.55 -11.18
C ILE A 45 -0.87 8.34 -12.48
N ASP A 46 -1.73 7.33 -12.53
CA ASP A 46 -2.54 7.01 -13.70
C ASP A 46 -3.91 6.48 -13.25
N PRO A 47 -4.91 7.37 -13.12
CA PRO A 47 -6.27 6.99 -12.73
C PRO A 47 -6.92 5.97 -13.67
N GLN A 48 -6.48 5.89 -14.93
CA GLN A 48 -7.03 4.96 -15.93
C GLN A 48 -6.35 3.58 -15.88
N SER A 49 -5.17 3.48 -15.26
CA SER A 49 -4.46 2.20 -15.09
C SER A 49 -5.10 1.27 -14.06
N VAL A 50 -5.91 1.83 -13.15
CA VAL A 50 -6.55 1.08 -12.08
C VAL A 50 -7.94 0.64 -12.55
N THR A 51 -8.04 -0.60 -13.03
CA THR A 51 -9.32 -1.23 -13.38
C THR A 51 -10.01 -1.73 -12.11
N GLU A 52 -10.34 -0.83 -11.19
CA GLU A 52 -11.13 -1.19 -10.00
C GLU A 52 -12.60 -1.34 -10.39
N THR A 53 -13.01 -2.57 -10.69
CA THR A 53 -14.40 -2.96 -10.43
C THR A 53 -14.53 -3.12 -8.93
N GLU A 54 -14.91 -2.05 -8.21
CA GLU A 54 -15.21 -2.13 -6.77
C GLU A 54 -16.30 -3.18 -6.53
N ARG A 55 -15.91 -4.37 -6.08
CA ARG A 55 -16.84 -5.44 -5.70
C ARG A 55 -17.12 -5.34 -4.20
N TYR A 56 -18.16 -4.61 -3.86
CA TYR A 56 -18.70 -4.60 -2.51
C TYR A 56 -19.32 -5.97 -2.19
N GLU A 57 -18.58 -6.80 -1.46
CA GLU A 57 -19.09 -8.07 -0.93
C GLU A 57 -19.36 -7.95 0.56
N PHE A 58 -20.63 -7.97 0.95
CA PHE A 58 -20.99 -8.16 2.35
C PHE A 58 -20.67 -9.60 2.78
N ARG A 59 -19.73 -9.77 3.72
CA ARG A 59 -19.35 -11.08 4.29
C ARG A 59 -19.81 -11.16 5.74
N TRP A 60 -20.65 -12.15 6.03
CA TRP A 60 -21.09 -12.51 7.38
C TRP A 60 -20.95 -14.02 7.61
N PHE A 61 -20.80 -14.42 8.88
CA PHE A 61 -20.73 -15.83 9.25
C PHE A 61 -22.06 -16.51 8.88
N GLY A 62 -22.01 -17.57 8.06
CA GLY A 62 -23.21 -18.30 7.63
C GLY A 62 -23.80 -17.90 6.26
N LYS A 63 -23.25 -16.93 5.51
CA LYS A 63 -23.72 -16.57 4.14
C LYS A 63 -23.89 -17.79 3.24
N SER A 64 -22.87 -18.64 3.24
CA SER A 64 -22.82 -19.83 2.39
C SER A 64 -23.82 -20.89 2.82
N ALA A 65 -24.12 -20.98 4.13
CA ALA A 65 -25.11 -21.91 4.65
C ALA A 65 -26.54 -21.44 4.33
N ALA A 66 -26.83 -20.15 4.54
CA ALA A 66 -28.12 -19.55 4.18
C ALA A 66 -28.43 -19.70 2.69
N LYS A 67 -27.43 -19.49 1.81
CA LYS A 67 -27.60 -19.66 0.36
C LYS A 67 -27.93 -21.10 -0.05
N ARG A 68 -27.41 -22.11 0.67
CA ARG A 68 -27.66 -23.54 0.37
C ARG A 68 -29.04 -24.02 0.82
N ASN A 69 -29.61 -23.44 1.87
CA ASN A 69 -30.92 -23.83 2.41
C ASN A 69 -32.09 -23.08 1.74
N ALA A 70 -31.81 -22.14 0.81
CA ALA A 70 -32.80 -21.29 0.17
C ALA A 70 -33.27 -21.79 -1.20
N PHE A 71 -32.72 -22.91 -1.70
CA PHE A 71 -33.09 -23.55 -2.97
C PHE A 71 -33.42 -25.01 -2.75
#